data_AF-A0A9W4IKB7-F1
#
_entry.id   AF-A0A9W4IKB7-F1
#
_cell.length_a   1.000
_cell.length_b   1.000
_cell.length_c   1.000
_cell.angle_alpha   90.00
_cell.angle_beta   90.00
_cell.angle_gamma   90.00
#
_symmetry.space_group_name_H-M   'P 1'
#
loop_
_entity.id
_entity.type
_entity.pdbx_description
1 polymer ?
#
loop_
_entity_poly.entity_id
_entity_poly.type
_entity_poly.pdbx_seq_one_letter_code
_entity_poly.pdbx_strand_id
1 'polypeptide(L)'
;MMMYRCWRMTKPGYPRGDIPVDIFSVLLDTSTPNISPLGPIKDEILSLFRRHNVSVHVEISNDKLCHQPTLFPIALNHPLVKAYDRVMQNLVAILKQTLGSNFNMLCPFNVGPSETKAQPTIVVFVDPWTITNWFELRLQLMSRLLPHIQADSFDIEFLPGAMSPLNGGGILFTHNVEEHEVPRMGSSIGIKGDKSAGTLGGFVTLTHGDVVRRGFLTNYQVVRPSPSQRPSASNDFLQSLDRFGSSPIRPLANRITMESPSVLDKDATAAHISERLEAMREHETELNAKVQERERLGATPNPGILEALSNTKDSIQEALLLRSVVDRMPFSLGDVQFVSGYEVRDDQVMDWALVQMSKAAEPNFFRPNFMPSVPKEYQPEKWSPSQNSAIWLGKEPLSEFGSLQDGDWCCRKGRTSGFTAGVVNGPKAYCKWKGPKVRYTPSGQEVEMHDLETQEFVIVGKTAGGNEERFCIGGGSGSFVLGESGEVKGLLCGGMEKDKWNLGLASSMPDVMASIQQKMGGSVTLSLPT
;
A
#
# COMPACT_ATOMS: atom_id res chain seq x y z
N MET A 1 26.68 25.52 -18.34
CA MET A 1 27.78 25.56 -17.37
C MET A 1 28.01 24.15 -16.84
N MET A 2 29.22 23.64 -17.01
CA MET A 2 29.61 22.32 -16.53
C MET A 2 30.27 22.47 -15.16
N MET A 3 29.80 21.74 -14.15
CA MET A 3 30.31 21.83 -12.78
C MET A 3 30.94 20.50 -12.38
N TYR A 4 32.15 20.57 -11.81
CA TYR A 4 32.89 19.43 -11.30
C TYR A 4 32.88 19.47 -9.78
N ARG A 5 32.58 18.35 -9.14
CA ARG A 5 32.48 18.24 -7.69
C ARG A 5 33.15 16.95 -7.22
N CYS A 6 33.99 17.08 -6.19
CA CYS A 6 34.51 15.95 -5.42
C CYS A 6 33.90 16.04 -4.02
N TRP A 7 33.29 14.97 -3.55
CA TRP A 7 32.76 14.93 -2.19
C TRP A 7 32.68 13.52 -1.66
N ARG A 8 32.56 13.42 -0.33
CA ARG A 8 32.07 12.22 0.32
C ARG A 8 30.57 12.32 0.44
N MET A 9 29.86 11.40 -0.19
CA MET A 9 28.41 11.31 -0.06
C MET A 9 28.03 10.06 0.72
N THR A 10 27.15 10.29 1.69
CA THR A 10 26.25 9.28 2.21
C THR A 10 24.93 9.38 1.43
N LYS A 11 24.15 8.32 1.41
CA LYS A 11 22.79 8.28 0.85
C LYS A 11 21.79 7.84 1.92
N PRO A 12 21.51 8.70 2.93
CA PRO A 12 20.59 8.37 4.03
C PRO A 12 19.24 7.88 3.51
N GLY A 13 18.63 6.89 4.18
CA GLY A 13 17.39 6.24 3.73
C GLY A 13 17.57 5.15 2.66
N TYR A 14 18.80 4.91 2.20
CA TYR A 14 19.18 3.68 1.50
C TYR A 14 19.95 2.79 2.50
N PRO A 15 19.74 1.46 2.52
CA PRO A 15 20.46 0.57 3.46
C PRO A 15 21.98 0.78 3.32
N ARG A 16 22.81 0.84 4.38
CA ARG A 16 24.26 1.22 4.29
C ARG A 16 24.58 2.56 3.64
N GLY A 17 23.57 3.39 3.34
CA GLY A 17 23.76 4.72 2.81
C GLY A 17 24.55 5.63 3.75
N ASP A 18 24.67 5.28 5.02
CA ASP A 18 25.46 6.03 6.01
C ASP A 18 26.98 5.86 5.84
N ILE A 19 27.43 4.93 5.00
CA ILE A 19 28.86 4.75 4.69
C ILE A 19 29.24 5.74 3.59
N PRO A 20 30.11 6.73 3.89
CA PRO A 20 30.51 7.71 2.90
C PRO A 20 31.37 7.07 1.82
N VAL A 21 31.02 7.33 0.56
CA VAL A 21 31.83 6.97 -0.62
C VAL A 21 32.39 8.23 -1.26
N ASP A 22 33.64 8.15 -1.73
CA ASP A 22 34.26 9.22 -2.51
C ASP A 22 33.65 9.23 -3.92
N ILE A 23 33.01 10.34 -4.30
CA ILE A 23 32.36 10.54 -5.59
C ILE A 23 32.97 11.74 -6.31
N PHE A 24 33.29 11.53 -7.57
CA PHE A 24 33.58 12.56 -8.57
C PHE A 24 32.33 12.73 -9.45
N SER A 25 31.64 13.86 -9.31
CA SER A 25 30.43 14.16 -10.07
C SER A 25 30.68 15.27 -11.09
N VAL A 26 30.12 15.06 -12.28
CA VAL A 26 30.08 16.01 -13.38
C VAL A 26 28.62 16.37 -13.61
N LEU A 27 28.24 17.59 -13.24
CA LEU A 27 26.89 18.12 -13.43
C LEU A 27 26.84 18.95 -14.70
N LEU A 28 25.99 18.52 -15.63
CA LEU A 28 25.64 19.23 -16.86
C LEU A 28 24.34 19.98 -16.61
N ASP A 29 24.41 21.31 -16.57
CA ASP A 29 23.22 22.14 -16.33
C ASP A 29 22.29 22.21 -17.56
N THR A 30 21.16 22.91 -17.40
CA THR A 30 20.17 23.12 -18.46
C THR A 30 20.65 24.01 -19.62
N SER A 31 21.79 24.70 -19.50
CA SER A 31 22.38 25.45 -20.61
C SER A 31 23.38 24.64 -21.43
N THR A 32 23.79 23.47 -20.91
CA THR A 32 24.76 22.60 -21.57
C THR A 32 24.08 21.88 -22.76
N PRO A 33 24.73 21.87 -23.95
CA PRO A 33 24.26 21.06 -25.08
C PRO A 33 24.12 19.59 -24.67
N ASN A 34 23.26 18.82 -25.33
CA ASN A 34 23.17 17.38 -25.08
C ASN A 34 24.49 16.71 -25.47
N ILE A 35 25.32 16.40 -24.48
CA ILE A 35 26.55 15.61 -24.65
C ILE A 35 26.13 14.15 -24.59
N SER A 36 26.28 13.44 -25.70
CA SER A 36 26.04 12.00 -25.80
C SER A 36 27.16 11.36 -26.63
N PRO A 37 27.65 10.15 -26.26
CA PRO A 37 27.21 9.31 -25.14
C PRO A 37 27.98 9.59 -23.83
N LEU A 38 27.25 9.76 -22.72
CA LEU A 38 27.85 10.02 -21.39
C LEU A 38 28.56 8.79 -20.79
N GLY A 39 28.16 7.59 -21.19
CA GLY A 39 28.72 6.32 -20.70
C GLY A 39 30.23 6.19 -20.97
N PRO A 40 30.66 6.24 -22.24
CA PRO A 40 32.09 6.20 -22.60
C PRO A 40 32.91 7.29 -21.92
N ILE A 41 32.36 8.51 -21.79
CA ILE A 41 33.02 9.62 -21.09
C ILE A 41 33.26 9.27 -19.61
N LYS A 42 32.24 8.72 -18.93
CA LYS A 42 32.35 8.24 -17.54
C LYS A 42 33.43 7.17 -17.42
N ASP A 43 33.49 6.24 -18.36
CA ASP A 43 34.45 5.13 -18.35
C ASP A 43 35.89 5.61 -18.60
N GLU A 44 36.09 6.59 -19.47
CA GLU A 44 37.39 7.26 -19.67
C GLU A 44 37.87 7.99 -18.41
N ILE A 45 36.97 8.73 -17.75
CA ILE A 45 37.27 9.41 -16.48
C ILE A 45 37.61 8.37 -15.39
N LEU A 46 36.86 7.28 -15.29
CA LEU A 46 37.12 6.21 -14.34
C LEU A 46 38.48 5.52 -14.64
N SER A 47 38.79 5.29 -15.92
CA SER A 47 40.07 4.75 -16.37
C SER A 47 41.24 5.68 -16.01
N LEU A 48 41.06 7.00 -16.16
CA LEU A 48 42.02 8.00 -15.72
C LEU A 48 42.28 7.89 -14.21
N PHE A 49 41.25 7.87 -13.36
CA PHE A 49 41.42 7.72 -11.91
C PHE A 49 42.12 6.42 -11.52
N ARG A 50 41.73 5.30 -12.16
CA ARG A 50 42.37 4.00 -11.93
C ARG A 50 43.86 4.00 -12.28
N ARG A 51 44.25 4.63 -13.40
CA ARG A 51 45.67 4.77 -13.79
C ARG A 51 46.50 5.54 -12.76
N HIS A 52 45.87 6.39 -11.96
CA HIS A 52 46.51 7.16 -10.89
C HIS A 52 46.27 6.57 -9.49
N ASN A 53 45.80 5.32 -9.37
CA ASN A 53 45.49 4.65 -8.09
C ASN A 53 44.49 5.43 -7.21
N VAL A 54 43.58 6.20 -7.83
CA VAL A 54 42.50 6.89 -7.13
C VAL A 54 41.24 6.02 -7.18
N SER A 55 40.75 5.60 -6.01
CA SER A 55 39.50 4.86 -5.88
C SER A 55 38.34 5.83 -5.66
N VAL A 56 37.62 6.15 -6.73
CA VAL A 56 36.50 7.09 -6.70
C VAL A 56 35.36 6.59 -7.60
N HIS A 57 34.11 6.84 -7.20
CA HIS A 57 32.97 6.65 -8.07
C HIS A 57 32.81 7.84 -9.02
N VAL A 58 32.57 7.58 -10.30
CA VAL A 58 32.34 8.64 -11.29
C VAL A 58 30.86 8.69 -11.65
N GLU A 59 30.26 9.87 -11.48
CA GLU A 59 28.89 10.16 -11.86
C GLU A 59 28.87 11.32 -12.86
N ILE A 60 28.13 11.17 -13.97
CA ILE A 60 27.85 12.27 -14.88
C ILE A 60 26.33 12.43 -14.93
N SER A 61 25.85 13.54 -14.39
CA SER A 61 24.42 13.86 -14.34
C SER A 61 24.13 15.04 -15.26
N ASN A 62 22.99 14.99 -15.93
CA ASN A 62 22.47 16.11 -16.71
C ASN A 62 21.15 16.53 -16.08
N ASP A 63 21.04 17.75 -15.56
CA ASP A 63 19.86 18.21 -14.82
C ASP A 63 18.58 18.18 -15.68
N LYS A 64 18.70 18.21 -17.03
CA LYS A 64 17.54 18.03 -17.93
C LYS A 64 17.04 16.60 -18.00
N LEU A 65 17.93 15.63 -17.81
CA LEU A 65 17.68 14.20 -18.03
C LEU A 65 17.57 13.44 -16.70
N CYS A 66 18.21 13.94 -15.65
CA CYS A 66 18.18 13.39 -14.31
C CYS A 66 16.91 13.88 -13.62
N HIS A 67 15.88 13.05 -13.68
CA HIS A 67 14.64 13.24 -12.95
C HIS A 67 14.35 12.00 -12.13
N GLN A 68 13.55 12.18 -11.09
CA GLN A 68 13.02 11.03 -10.38
C GLN A 68 11.96 10.37 -11.27
N PRO A 69 12.07 9.07 -11.57
CA PRO A 69 11.08 8.40 -12.42
C PRO A 69 9.75 8.30 -11.67
N THR A 70 8.69 8.82 -12.26
CA THR A 70 7.30 8.57 -11.85
C THR A 70 6.71 7.50 -12.76
N LEU A 71 5.90 6.62 -12.18
CA LEU A 71 5.19 5.58 -12.91
C LEU A 71 3.76 6.05 -13.19
N PHE A 72 3.32 5.86 -14.42
CA PHE A 72 1.98 6.14 -14.90
C PHE A 72 1.39 4.86 -15.53
N PRO A 73 0.06 4.70 -15.48
CA PRO A 73 -0.61 3.58 -16.14
C PRO A 73 -0.25 3.50 -17.63
N ILE A 74 -0.14 2.27 -18.13
CA ILE A 74 -0.06 1.98 -19.56
C ILE A 74 -1.26 1.11 -19.96
N ALA A 75 -1.88 1.45 -21.08
CA ALA A 75 -3.06 0.74 -21.57
C ALA A 75 -2.70 -0.70 -22.00
N LEU A 76 -3.60 -1.65 -21.76
CA LEU A 76 -3.44 -3.07 -22.09
C LEU A 76 -3.26 -3.29 -23.60
N ASN A 77 -3.86 -2.43 -24.42
CA ASN A 77 -3.78 -2.53 -25.88
C ASN A 77 -2.47 -1.95 -26.48
N HIS A 78 -1.60 -1.36 -25.66
CA HIS A 78 -0.37 -0.70 -26.07
C HIS A 78 0.61 -1.71 -26.74
N PRO A 79 1.34 -1.33 -27.81
CA PRO A 79 2.26 -2.23 -28.52
C PRO A 79 3.31 -2.91 -27.61
N LEU A 80 3.90 -2.15 -26.69
CA LEU A 80 4.84 -2.68 -25.69
C LEU A 80 4.22 -3.78 -24.81
N VAL A 81 2.96 -3.60 -24.37
CA VAL A 81 2.27 -4.57 -23.50
C VAL A 81 2.01 -5.87 -24.25
N LYS A 82 1.52 -5.78 -25.50
CA LYS A 82 1.32 -6.94 -26.37
C LYS A 82 2.62 -7.70 -26.66
N ALA A 83 3.74 -6.98 -26.80
CA ALA A 83 5.05 -7.60 -26.97
C ALA A 83 5.51 -8.26 -25.67
N TYR A 84 5.38 -7.58 -24.54
CA TYR A 84 5.66 -8.10 -23.21
C TYR A 84 4.93 -9.42 -22.95
N ASP A 85 3.61 -9.48 -23.17
CA ASP A 85 2.81 -10.69 -22.94
C ASP A 85 3.32 -11.91 -23.71
N ARG A 86 3.85 -11.69 -24.93
CA ARG A 86 4.40 -12.77 -25.76
C ARG A 86 5.74 -13.32 -25.26
N VAL A 87 6.55 -12.48 -24.61
CA VAL A 87 7.92 -12.85 -24.21
C VAL A 87 8.14 -12.81 -22.70
N MET A 88 7.11 -12.54 -21.89
CA MET A 88 7.20 -12.38 -20.44
C MET A 88 7.99 -13.52 -19.80
N GLN A 89 7.67 -14.77 -20.16
CA GLN A 89 8.36 -15.96 -19.64
C GLN A 89 9.86 -15.98 -19.96
N ASN A 90 10.24 -15.54 -21.17
CA ASN A 90 11.65 -15.43 -21.55
C ASN A 90 12.36 -14.31 -20.77
N LEU A 91 11.68 -13.18 -20.52
CA LEU A 91 12.22 -12.10 -19.70
C LEU A 91 12.42 -12.56 -18.26
N VAL A 92 11.42 -13.23 -17.68
CA VAL A 92 11.48 -13.80 -16.33
C VAL A 92 12.63 -14.81 -16.21
N ALA A 93 12.83 -15.68 -17.20
CA ALA A 93 13.95 -16.62 -17.21
C ALA A 93 15.32 -15.91 -17.18
N ILE A 94 15.50 -14.85 -17.99
CA ILE A 94 16.73 -14.03 -18.00
C ILE A 94 16.94 -13.35 -16.64
N LEU A 95 15.88 -12.79 -16.05
CA LEU A 95 15.94 -12.15 -14.74
C LEU A 95 16.24 -13.15 -13.61
N LYS A 96 15.63 -14.34 -13.63
CA LYS A 96 15.91 -15.42 -12.68
C LYS A 96 17.38 -15.87 -12.79
N GLN A 97 17.90 -16.02 -14.01
CA GLN A 97 19.30 -16.40 -14.24
C GLN A 97 20.29 -15.33 -13.78
N THR A 98 19.97 -14.05 -14.00
CA THR A 98 20.91 -12.94 -13.76
C THR A 98 20.82 -12.38 -12.35
N LEU A 99 19.61 -12.25 -11.81
CA LEU A 99 19.31 -11.58 -10.54
C LEU A 99 18.87 -12.55 -9.43
N GLY A 100 18.45 -13.77 -9.78
CA GLY A 100 18.03 -14.77 -8.81
C GLY A 100 16.85 -14.31 -7.94
N SER A 101 17.05 -14.25 -6.63
CA SER A 101 16.08 -13.77 -5.65
C SER A 101 16.00 -12.24 -5.53
N ASN A 102 16.89 -11.50 -6.19
CA ASN A 102 17.04 -10.06 -5.99
C ASN A 102 16.10 -9.20 -6.84
N PHE A 103 15.21 -9.79 -7.64
CA PHE A 103 14.15 -9.05 -8.32
C PHE A 103 12.79 -9.43 -7.74
N ASN A 104 11.87 -8.47 -7.75
CA ASN A 104 10.61 -8.55 -6.99
C ASN A 104 9.42 -8.39 -7.91
N MET A 105 9.50 -7.52 -8.92
CA MET A 105 8.39 -7.24 -9.80
C MET A 105 8.88 -6.93 -11.21
N LEU A 106 8.11 -7.35 -12.21
CA LEU A 106 8.30 -7.02 -13.62
C LEU A 106 6.95 -6.59 -14.19
N CYS A 107 6.86 -5.37 -14.72
CA CYS A 107 5.62 -4.87 -15.32
C CYS A 107 5.89 -3.69 -16.29
N PRO A 108 5.16 -3.58 -17.41
CA PRO A 108 5.16 -2.37 -18.23
C PRO A 108 4.44 -1.20 -17.55
N PHE A 109 5.01 0.01 -17.71
CA PHE A 109 4.42 1.29 -17.30
C PHE A 109 4.74 2.38 -18.34
N ASN A 110 4.08 3.54 -18.21
CA ASN A 110 4.60 4.78 -18.76
C ASN A 110 5.51 5.42 -17.70
N VAL A 111 6.76 5.72 -18.02
CA VAL A 111 7.76 6.21 -17.06
C VAL A 111 8.31 7.56 -17.50
N GLY A 112 8.31 8.54 -16.59
CA GLY A 112 8.90 9.86 -16.85
C GLY A 112 8.66 10.85 -15.72
N PRO A 113 9.02 12.13 -15.90
CA PRO A 113 8.85 13.16 -14.87
C PRO A 113 7.41 13.69 -14.76
N SER A 114 6.61 13.46 -15.79
CA SER A 114 5.19 13.81 -15.89
C SER A 114 4.52 12.89 -16.90
N GLU A 115 3.19 12.72 -16.81
CA GLU A 115 2.42 11.85 -17.70
C GLU A 115 2.63 12.21 -19.18
N THR A 116 2.68 13.51 -19.50
CA THR A 116 2.93 14.03 -20.86
C THR A 116 4.34 13.80 -21.40
N LYS A 117 5.30 13.50 -20.51
CA LYS A 117 6.71 13.25 -20.86
C LYS A 117 7.10 11.79 -20.61
N ALA A 118 6.14 10.96 -20.20
CA ALA A 118 6.37 9.57 -19.89
C ALA A 118 6.52 8.75 -21.18
N GLN A 119 7.36 7.72 -21.14
CA GLN A 119 7.60 6.81 -22.25
C GLN A 119 7.26 5.37 -21.84
N PRO A 120 6.76 4.55 -22.78
CA PRO A 120 6.52 3.14 -22.54
C PRO A 120 7.81 2.45 -22.08
N THR A 121 7.80 1.85 -20.90
CA THR A 121 9.00 1.29 -20.26
C THR A 121 8.66 0.00 -19.54
N ILE A 122 9.50 -1.03 -19.70
CA ILE A 122 9.46 -2.22 -18.85
C ILE A 122 10.20 -1.90 -17.56
N VAL A 123 9.51 -1.97 -16.43
CA VAL A 123 10.12 -1.72 -15.12
C VAL A 123 10.39 -3.03 -14.43
N VAL A 124 11.63 -3.21 -14.00
CA VAL A 124 12.06 -4.31 -13.14
C VAL A 124 12.40 -3.74 -11.76
N PHE A 125 11.61 -4.14 -10.76
CA PHE A 125 11.94 -3.84 -9.38
C PHE A 125 12.95 -4.83 -8.84
N VAL A 126 13.99 -4.28 -8.23
CA VAL A 126 15.12 -5.02 -7.69
C VAL A 126 15.40 -4.62 -6.25
N ASP A 127 15.97 -5.54 -5.51
CA ASP A 127 16.46 -5.31 -4.17
C ASP A 127 17.57 -4.25 -4.20
N PRO A 128 17.54 -3.28 -3.26
CA PRO A 128 18.67 -2.40 -3.05
C PRO A 128 19.96 -3.20 -2.87
N TRP A 129 21.08 -2.70 -3.41
CA TRP A 129 22.40 -3.35 -3.38
C TRP A 129 22.59 -4.57 -4.30
N THR A 130 21.64 -4.83 -5.20
CA THR A 130 21.88 -5.79 -6.28
C THR A 130 23.07 -5.34 -7.14
N ILE A 131 24.09 -6.19 -7.25
CA ILE A 131 25.27 -5.94 -8.09
C ILE A 131 25.11 -6.77 -9.36
N THR A 132 25.01 -6.11 -10.51
CA THR A 132 24.94 -6.75 -11.81
C THR A 132 25.42 -5.80 -12.91
N ASN A 133 25.66 -6.33 -14.11
CA ASN A 133 25.88 -5.52 -15.29
C ASN A 133 24.53 -5.07 -15.87
N TRP A 134 24.02 -3.95 -15.37
CA TRP A 134 22.71 -3.40 -15.77
C TRP A 134 22.60 -3.10 -17.26
N PHE A 135 23.69 -2.67 -17.89
CA PHE A 135 23.72 -2.37 -19.32
C PHE A 135 23.54 -3.64 -20.15
N GLU A 136 24.30 -4.69 -19.85
CA GLU A 136 24.19 -5.97 -20.53
C GLU A 136 22.80 -6.60 -20.31
N LEU A 137 22.30 -6.60 -19.07
CA LEU A 137 20.97 -7.11 -18.77
C LEU A 137 19.88 -6.34 -19.53
N ARG A 138 19.97 -5.00 -19.60
CA ARG A 138 19.07 -4.15 -20.40
C ARG A 138 19.09 -4.59 -21.86
N LEU A 139 20.26 -4.73 -22.48
CA LEU A 139 20.38 -5.14 -23.88
C LEU A 139 19.78 -6.52 -24.14
N GLN A 140 20.02 -7.48 -23.24
CA GLN A 140 19.46 -8.82 -23.37
C GLN A 140 17.93 -8.81 -23.35
N LEU A 141 17.32 -8.08 -22.42
CA LEU A 141 15.86 -7.95 -22.34
C LEU A 141 15.30 -7.20 -23.56
N MET A 142 15.93 -6.11 -23.99
CA MET A 142 15.53 -5.38 -25.20
C MET A 142 15.58 -6.27 -26.45
N SER A 143 16.62 -7.11 -26.59
CA SER A 143 16.78 -8.02 -27.73
C SER A 143 15.63 -9.03 -27.87
N ARG A 144 14.94 -9.35 -26.76
CA ARG A 144 13.76 -10.23 -26.76
C ARG A 144 12.47 -9.50 -27.11
N LEU A 145 12.37 -8.22 -26.80
CA LEU A 145 11.18 -7.41 -27.06
C LEU A 145 11.14 -6.85 -28.49
N LEU A 146 12.30 -6.40 -29.01
CA LEU A 146 12.42 -5.75 -30.32
C LEU A 146 11.77 -6.53 -31.49
N PRO A 147 11.88 -7.88 -31.59
CA PRO A 147 11.23 -8.63 -32.67
C PRO A 147 9.69 -8.57 -32.67
N HIS A 148 9.09 -8.12 -31.57
CA HIS A 148 7.63 -8.15 -31.36
C HIS A 148 6.98 -6.76 -31.30
N ILE A 149 7.76 -5.69 -31.49
CA ILE A 149 7.28 -4.29 -31.42
C ILE A 149 7.46 -3.67 -32.81
N GLN A 150 6.36 -3.20 -33.41
CA GLN A 150 6.38 -2.71 -34.80
C GLN A 150 6.69 -1.21 -34.94
N ALA A 151 6.42 -0.38 -33.92
CA ALA A 151 6.94 0.98 -33.79
C ALA A 151 6.44 1.58 -32.48
N ASP A 152 7.39 1.99 -31.63
CA ASP A 152 7.39 3.04 -30.61
C ASP A 152 8.75 2.93 -29.90
N SER A 153 9.36 4.04 -29.48
CA SER A 153 10.53 3.98 -28.61
C SER A 153 10.11 3.50 -27.23
N PHE A 154 10.73 2.44 -26.73
CA PHE A 154 10.54 1.95 -25.37
C PHE A 154 11.87 1.82 -24.64
N ASP A 155 11.82 1.78 -23.31
CA ASP A 155 12.99 1.53 -22.48
C ASP A 155 12.77 0.39 -21.47
N ILE A 156 13.83 0.04 -20.75
CA ILE A 156 13.82 -0.89 -19.63
C ILE A 156 14.54 -0.21 -18.47
N GLU A 157 13.85 -0.10 -17.35
CA GLU A 157 14.34 0.57 -16.15
C GLU A 157 14.43 -0.39 -14.97
N PHE A 158 15.52 -0.29 -14.20
CA PHE A 158 15.75 -1.09 -12.99
C PHE A 158 15.59 -0.20 -11.78
N LEU A 159 14.51 -0.39 -11.03
CA LEU A 159 14.14 0.49 -9.93
C LEU A 159 14.28 -0.21 -8.58
N PRO A 160 14.83 0.43 -7.54
CA PRO A 160 14.95 -0.19 -6.23
C PRO A 160 13.59 -0.24 -5.53
N GLY A 161 13.14 -1.42 -5.10
CA GLY A 161 11.90 -1.55 -4.33
C GLY A 161 11.71 -2.97 -3.82
N ALA A 162 10.94 -3.12 -2.73
CA ALA A 162 10.53 -4.42 -2.24
C ALA A 162 9.00 -4.47 -2.20
N MET A 163 8.44 -5.60 -2.61
CA MET A 163 7.05 -5.91 -2.31
C MET A 163 6.94 -6.30 -0.85
N SER A 164 5.92 -5.78 -0.18
CA SER A 164 5.69 -6.05 1.23
C SER A 164 4.19 -6.25 1.48
N PRO A 165 3.80 -7.21 2.34
CA PRO A 165 2.47 -7.15 2.94
C PRO A 165 2.37 -5.82 3.70
N LEU A 166 1.24 -5.11 3.57
CA LEU A 166 1.09 -3.78 4.18
C LEU A 166 0.84 -3.94 5.69
N ASN A 167 1.85 -4.39 6.43
CA ASN A 167 1.86 -4.43 7.88
C ASN A 167 2.42 -3.09 8.38
N GLY A 168 1.65 -2.36 9.17
CA GLY A 168 2.04 -1.05 9.69
C GLY A 168 2.13 -1.04 11.22
N GLY A 169 2.98 -0.15 11.76
CA GLY A 169 2.98 0.17 13.19
C GLY A 169 1.68 0.83 13.66
N GLY A 170 1.57 1.14 14.96
CA GLY A 170 0.41 1.83 15.50
C GLY A 170 0.24 3.22 14.90
N ILE A 171 -1.00 3.62 14.65
CA ILE A 171 -1.34 4.93 14.10
C ILE A 171 -2.35 5.68 14.96
N LEU A 172 -2.34 6.99 14.82
CA LEU A 172 -3.21 7.92 15.52
C LEU A 172 -4.50 8.13 14.72
N PHE A 173 -5.65 8.11 15.41
CA PHE A 173 -6.96 8.42 14.81
C PHE A 173 -7.59 9.71 15.33
N THR A 174 -6.78 10.62 15.86
CA THR A 174 -7.24 11.84 16.55
C THR A 174 -8.04 12.80 15.68
N HIS A 175 -7.96 12.70 14.34
CA HIS A 175 -8.68 13.59 13.43
C HIS A 175 -10.11 13.13 13.10
N ASN A 176 -10.53 11.92 13.50
CA ASN A 176 -11.79 11.29 13.06
C ASN A 176 -12.48 10.45 14.15
N VAL A 177 -12.32 10.76 15.43
CA VAL A 177 -12.81 9.88 16.50
C VAL A 177 -14.33 9.66 16.47
N GLU A 178 -15.12 10.63 16.01
CA GLU A 178 -16.56 10.45 15.74
C GLU A 178 -16.85 9.41 14.64
N GLU A 179 -16.00 9.32 13.60
CA GLU A 179 -16.11 8.25 12.60
C GLU A 179 -15.70 6.87 13.15
N HIS A 180 -14.91 6.84 14.23
CA HIS A 180 -14.40 5.63 14.87
C HIS A 180 -15.21 5.17 16.07
N GLU A 181 -16.18 5.96 16.55
CA GLU A 181 -17.16 5.52 17.57
C GLU A 181 -17.91 4.27 17.13
N VAL A 182 -18.02 4.08 15.82
CA VAL A 182 -18.63 2.91 15.23
C VAL A 182 -17.74 2.35 14.12
N PRO A 183 -17.34 1.07 14.18
CA PRO A 183 -16.61 0.39 13.13
C PRO A 183 -17.33 0.49 11.76
N ARG A 184 -16.58 0.88 10.72
CA ARG A 184 -17.03 1.06 9.33
C ARG A 184 -15.95 0.58 8.35
N MET A 185 -16.30 0.46 7.07
CA MET A 185 -15.31 0.29 5.98
C MET A 185 -14.15 1.29 6.13
N GLY A 186 -12.92 0.80 6.04
CA GLY A 186 -11.70 1.57 6.24
C GLY A 186 -11.23 1.70 7.69
N SER A 187 -12.01 1.20 8.67
CA SER A 187 -11.64 1.27 10.09
C SER A 187 -10.47 0.33 10.42
N SER A 188 -9.75 0.68 11.49
CA SER A 188 -8.75 -0.19 12.08
C SER A 188 -9.38 -1.42 12.72
N ILE A 189 -8.78 -2.59 12.48
CA ILE A 189 -9.12 -3.85 13.15
C ILE A 189 -7.86 -4.58 13.57
N GLY A 190 -7.95 -5.39 14.63
CA GLY A 190 -6.86 -6.24 15.09
C GLY A 190 -7.37 -7.48 15.81
N ILE A 191 -6.49 -8.47 15.98
CA ILE A 191 -6.81 -9.67 16.76
C ILE A 191 -6.77 -9.32 18.25
N LYS A 192 -7.79 -9.74 18.99
CA LYS A 192 -7.85 -9.54 20.44
C LYS A 192 -6.61 -10.10 21.13
N GLY A 193 -5.91 -9.24 21.86
CA GLY A 193 -4.69 -9.58 22.60
C GLY A 193 -3.42 -9.67 21.74
N ASP A 194 -3.50 -9.45 20.42
CA ASP A 194 -2.34 -9.33 19.53
C ASP A 194 -2.01 -7.87 19.25
N LYS A 195 -0.78 -7.63 18.76
CA LYS A 195 -0.31 -6.34 18.28
C LYS A 195 -0.42 -6.24 16.76
N SER A 196 -1.29 -7.03 16.15
CA SER A 196 -1.59 -6.95 14.72
C SER A 196 -2.65 -5.87 14.47
N ALA A 197 -2.53 -5.22 13.32
CA ALA A 197 -3.50 -4.21 12.88
C ALA A 197 -3.64 -4.24 11.36
N GLY A 198 -4.86 -4.05 10.88
CA GLY A 198 -5.19 -3.97 9.46
C GLY A 198 -6.48 -3.19 9.24
N THR A 199 -7.01 -3.28 8.02
CA THR A 199 -8.21 -2.54 7.61
C THR A 199 -9.44 -3.44 7.53
N LEU A 200 -10.57 -2.96 8.06
CA LEU A 200 -11.90 -3.51 7.79
C LEU A 200 -12.30 -3.15 6.35
N GLY A 201 -12.37 -4.14 5.46
CA GLY A 201 -12.68 -3.93 4.04
C GLY A 201 -14.10 -3.44 3.84
N GLY A 202 -15.08 -4.19 4.32
CA GLY A 202 -16.47 -3.76 4.34
C GLY A 202 -17.38 -4.87 4.86
N PHE A 203 -18.57 -4.49 5.30
CA PHE A 203 -19.59 -5.44 5.74
C PHE A 203 -20.14 -6.24 4.56
N VAL A 204 -20.43 -7.51 4.78
CA VAL A 204 -20.96 -8.42 3.76
C VAL A 204 -21.93 -9.41 4.39
N THR A 205 -22.82 -9.95 3.56
CA THR A 205 -23.65 -11.11 3.90
C THR A 205 -23.20 -12.30 3.05
N LEU A 206 -22.76 -13.37 3.71
CA LEU A 206 -22.46 -14.65 3.07
C LEU A 206 -23.63 -15.61 3.30
N THR A 207 -24.23 -16.10 2.23
CA THR A 207 -25.23 -17.16 2.27
C THR A 207 -24.62 -18.44 1.71
N HIS A 208 -24.66 -19.52 2.49
CA HIS A 208 -24.19 -20.84 2.08
C HIS A 208 -25.27 -21.88 2.38
N GLY A 209 -25.90 -22.41 1.33
CA GLY A 209 -27.18 -23.13 1.46
C GLY A 209 -28.23 -22.24 2.14
N ASP A 210 -28.86 -22.75 3.20
CA ASP A 210 -29.86 -22.01 3.99
C ASP A 210 -29.23 -21.16 5.11
N VAL A 211 -27.91 -21.16 5.26
CA VAL A 211 -27.24 -20.48 6.38
C VAL A 211 -26.72 -19.12 5.95
N VAL A 212 -27.32 -18.08 6.52
CA VAL A 212 -26.91 -16.68 6.34
C VAL A 212 -25.96 -16.27 7.46
N ARG A 213 -24.81 -15.68 7.09
CA ARG A 213 -23.80 -15.13 8.00
C ARG A 213 -23.55 -13.68 7.65
N ARG A 214 -23.70 -12.79 8.64
CA ARG A 214 -23.39 -11.37 8.52
C ARG A 214 -22.04 -11.09 9.17
N GLY A 215 -21.23 -10.33 8.47
CA GLY A 215 -19.81 -10.23 8.77
C GLY A 215 -19.15 -9.08 8.02
N PHE A 216 -17.83 -9.12 7.98
CA PHE A 216 -17.04 -8.25 7.15
C PHE A 216 -15.88 -9.00 6.51
N LEU A 217 -15.42 -8.50 5.37
CA LEU A 217 -14.21 -8.97 4.70
C LEU A 217 -12.98 -8.16 5.12
N THR A 218 -11.85 -8.84 5.17
CA THR A 218 -10.50 -8.29 5.28
C THR A 218 -9.53 -9.32 4.70
N ASN A 219 -8.22 -9.15 4.90
CA ASN A 219 -7.20 -10.07 4.43
C ASN A 219 -6.89 -11.16 5.46
N TYR A 220 -6.45 -12.33 5.00
CA TYR A 220 -5.96 -13.39 5.89
C TYR A 220 -4.78 -12.92 6.72
N GLN A 221 -3.83 -12.19 6.13
CA GLN A 221 -2.66 -11.68 6.87
C GLN A 221 -3.02 -10.73 8.03
N VAL A 222 -4.20 -10.10 7.99
CA VAL A 222 -4.71 -9.23 9.07
C VAL A 222 -5.25 -10.05 10.25
N VAL A 223 -5.82 -11.23 9.97
CA VAL A 223 -6.46 -12.10 10.98
C VAL A 223 -5.60 -13.29 11.40
N ARG A 224 -4.40 -13.43 10.82
CA ARG A 224 -3.45 -14.50 11.13
C ARG A 224 -2.75 -14.23 12.47
N PRO A 225 -2.87 -15.10 13.49
CA PRO A 225 -2.23 -14.89 14.79
C PRO A 225 -0.70 -14.91 14.74
N SER A 226 -0.06 -14.13 15.61
CA SER A 226 1.40 -14.13 15.77
C SER A 226 1.92 -15.44 16.40
N PRO A 227 3.05 -16.00 15.91
CA PRO A 227 3.65 -17.24 16.47
C PRO A 227 3.99 -17.15 17.96
N SER A 228 4.34 -15.96 18.45
CA SER A 228 4.76 -15.67 19.83
C SER A 228 3.65 -15.86 20.88
N GLN A 229 2.38 -15.95 20.47
CA GLN A 229 1.27 -16.04 21.41
C GLN A 229 0.96 -17.46 21.92
N ARG A 230 1.46 -18.55 21.29
CA ARG A 230 1.05 -19.94 21.66
C ARG A 230 2.15 -21.03 21.52
N PRO A 231 3.34 -20.89 22.11
CA PRO A 231 4.58 -21.58 21.72
C PRO A 231 4.64 -23.13 21.63
N SER A 232 3.68 -23.91 22.14
CA SER A 232 3.75 -25.39 22.12
C SER A 232 2.64 -26.10 21.33
N ALA A 233 1.49 -25.45 21.10
CA ALA A 233 0.40 -25.93 20.23
C ALA A 233 0.16 -25.00 19.02
N SER A 234 0.95 -23.92 18.89
CA SER A 234 0.85 -22.90 17.83
C SER A 234 1.25 -23.43 16.46
N ASN A 235 2.27 -24.28 16.37
CA ASN A 235 2.88 -24.59 15.09
C ASN A 235 1.94 -25.40 14.21
N ASP A 236 1.33 -26.46 14.72
CA ASP A 236 0.42 -27.29 13.92
C ASP A 236 -0.86 -26.54 13.54
N PHE A 237 -1.39 -25.72 14.45
CA PHE A 237 -2.56 -24.88 14.16
C PHE A 237 -2.25 -23.86 13.06
N LEU A 238 -1.17 -23.08 13.20
CA LEU A 238 -0.80 -22.07 12.22
C LEU A 238 -0.40 -22.70 10.89
N GLN A 239 0.33 -23.82 10.89
CA GLN A 239 0.66 -24.54 9.66
C GLN A 239 -0.59 -25.06 8.96
N SER A 240 -1.54 -25.63 9.71
CA SER A 240 -2.82 -26.10 9.13
C SER A 240 -3.64 -24.93 8.59
N LEU A 241 -3.70 -23.81 9.31
CA LEU A 241 -4.40 -22.61 8.88
C LEU A 241 -3.77 -21.97 7.64
N ASP A 242 -2.44 -21.86 7.61
CA ASP A 242 -1.68 -21.37 6.46
C ASP A 242 -1.88 -22.27 5.24
N ARG A 243 -1.89 -23.59 5.44
CA ARG A 243 -1.96 -24.58 4.37
C ARG A 243 -3.34 -24.73 3.76
N PHE A 244 -4.38 -24.72 4.60
CA PHE A 244 -5.71 -25.11 4.17
C PHE A 244 -6.74 -24.00 4.32
N GLY A 245 -6.41 -22.93 5.05
CA GLY A 245 -7.35 -21.91 5.46
C GLY A 245 -8.38 -22.47 6.46
N SER A 246 -9.58 -21.89 6.42
CA SER A 246 -10.74 -22.38 7.18
C SER A 246 -11.97 -22.46 6.28
N SER A 247 -12.71 -23.55 6.40
CA SER A 247 -13.91 -23.86 5.61
C SER A 247 -14.95 -24.61 6.45
N PRO A 248 -16.18 -24.82 5.97
CA PRO A 248 -17.18 -25.61 6.69
C PRO A 248 -16.73 -27.04 7.00
N ILE A 249 -15.93 -27.66 6.12
CA ILE A 249 -15.43 -29.04 6.28
C ILE A 249 -14.18 -29.06 7.18
N ARG A 250 -13.46 -27.94 7.25
CA ARG A 250 -12.27 -27.77 8.09
C ARG A 250 -12.40 -26.48 8.90
N PRO A 251 -13.24 -26.48 9.94
CA PRO A 251 -13.46 -25.30 10.76
C PRO A 251 -12.20 -24.94 11.56
N LEU A 252 -12.09 -23.68 11.96
CA LEU A 252 -11.03 -23.23 12.84
C LEU A 252 -11.01 -24.03 14.14
N ALA A 253 -9.87 -24.67 14.43
CA ALA A 253 -9.66 -25.36 15.70
C ALA A 253 -9.62 -24.40 16.90
N ASN A 254 -9.24 -23.14 16.65
CA ASN A 254 -9.09 -22.11 17.67
C ASN A 254 -9.88 -20.86 17.28
N ARG A 255 -10.57 -20.28 18.26
CA ARG A 255 -11.25 -19.00 18.10
C ARG A 255 -10.24 -17.86 17.92
N ILE A 256 -10.46 -17.03 16.90
CA ILE A 256 -9.73 -15.80 16.64
C ILE A 256 -10.77 -14.67 16.68
N THR A 257 -10.76 -13.87 17.74
CA THR A 257 -11.70 -12.76 17.94
C THR A 257 -11.09 -11.46 17.43
N MET A 258 -11.88 -10.72 16.67
CA MET A 258 -11.49 -9.44 16.07
C MET A 258 -12.09 -8.27 16.85
N GLU A 259 -11.29 -7.21 16.99
CA GLU A 259 -11.63 -5.99 17.73
C GLU A 259 -11.37 -4.74 16.85
N SER A 260 -12.09 -3.65 17.12
CA SER A 260 -11.94 -2.35 16.45
C SER A 260 -12.02 -1.19 17.44
N PRO A 261 -11.15 -0.18 17.35
CA PRO A 261 -9.87 -0.21 16.62
C PRO A 261 -8.97 -1.35 17.10
N SER A 262 -7.87 -1.62 16.40
CA SER A 262 -6.84 -2.49 16.95
C SER A 262 -6.32 -1.94 18.29
N VAL A 263 -5.91 -2.82 19.21
CA VAL A 263 -5.31 -2.40 20.49
C VAL A 263 -4.08 -1.52 20.26
N LEU A 264 -3.27 -1.88 19.25
CA LEU A 264 -2.09 -1.13 18.85
C LEU A 264 -2.39 0.35 18.56
N ASP A 265 -3.49 0.62 17.85
CA ASP A 265 -3.89 1.99 17.52
C ASP A 265 -4.60 2.71 18.63
N LYS A 266 -5.42 1.98 19.40
CA LYS A 266 -6.03 2.53 20.59
C LYS A 266 -4.94 3.06 21.52
N ASP A 267 -3.91 2.26 21.78
CA ASP A 267 -2.83 2.59 22.71
C ASP A 267 -2.00 3.77 22.18
N ALA A 268 -1.67 3.78 20.88
CA ALA A 268 -1.00 4.90 20.22
C ALA A 268 -1.83 6.20 20.33
N THR A 269 -3.13 6.13 20.04
CA THR A 269 -4.04 7.28 20.12
C THR A 269 -4.18 7.76 21.57
N ALA A 270 -4.29 6.85 22.53
CA ALA A 270 -4.36 7.17 23.95
C ALA A 270 -3.10 7.88 24.44
N ALA A 271 -1.92 7.37 24.08
CA ALA A 271 -0.63 7.99 24.42
C ALA A 271 -0.53 9.42 23.87
N HIS A 272 -0.86 9.62 22.59
CA HIS A 272 -0.83 10.95 21.98
C HIS A 272 -1.81 11.95 22.64
N ILE A 273 -3.01 11.51 23.00
CA ILE A 273 -3.98 12.37 23.71
C ILE A 273 -3.43 12.73 25.10
N SER A 274 -2.81 11.80 25.80
CA SER A 274 -2.17 12.05 27.11
C SER A 274 -1.05 13.08 26.99
N GLU A 275 -0.12 12.92 26.05
CA GLU A 275 0.96 13.89 25.78
C GLU A 275 0.40 15.28 25.44
N ARG A 276 -0.64 15.34 24.58
CA ARG A 276 -1.30 16.59 24.22
C ARG A 276 -1.93 17.28 25.43
N LEU A 277 -2.62 16.51 26.29
CA LEU A 277 -3.24 17.03 27.51
C LEU A 277 -2.21 17.57 28.50
N GLU A 278 -1.07 16.90 28.66
CA GLU A 278 0.03 17.38 29.50
C GLU A 278 0.57 18.72 28.98
N ALA A 279 0.90 18.80 27.69
CA ALA A 279 1.38 20.04 27.07
C ALA A 279 0.37 21.20 27.18
N MET A 280 -0.93 20.95 26.99
CA MET A 280 -1.96 21.99 27.12
C MET A 280 -2.14 22.46 28.57
N ARG A 281 -2.02 21.57 29.56
CA ARG A 281 -2.08 21.94 30.99
C ARG A 281 -0.87 22.75 31.44
N GLU A 282 0.31 22.42 30.94
CA GLU A 282 1.52 23.23 31.14
C GLU A 282 1.33 24.64 30.57
N HIS A 283 0.81 24.74 29.34
CA HIS A 283 0.52 26.03 28.71
C HIS A 283 -0.56 26.83 29.47
N GLU A 284 -1.64 26.17 29.93
CA GLU A 284 -2.67 26.79 30.76
C GLU A 284 -2.07 27.36 32.06
N THR A 285 -1.17 26.62 32.69
CA THR A 285 -0.47 27.04 33.92
C THR A 285 0.40 28.28 33.66
N GLU A 286 1.13 28.30 32.53
CA GLU A 286 1.95 29.44 32.12
C GLU A 286 1.09 30.70 31.85
N LEU A 287 -0.03 30.54 31.14
CA LEU A 287 -0.96 31.64 30.86
C LEU A 287 -1.59 32.18 32.15
N ASN A 288 -2.03 31.31 33.06
CA ASN A 288 -2.56 31.71 34.36
C ASN A 288 -1.52 32.48 35.19
N ALA A 289 -0.25 32.05 35.20
CA ALA A 289 0.82 32.76 35.89
C ALA A 289 1.03 34.18 35.31
N LYS A 290 0.95 34.35 33.98
CA LYS A 290 1.03 35.67 33.32
C LYS A 290 -0.15 36.58 33.67
N VAL A 291 -1.35 36.02 33.81
CA VAL A 291 -2.54 36.77 34.27
C VAL A 291 -2.35 37.23 35.71
N GLN A 292 -2.01 36.30 36.61
CA GLN A 292 -1.81 36.59 38.03
C GLN A 292 -0.72 37.63 38.28
N GLU A 293 0.39 37.57 37.55
CA GLU A 293 1.47 38.57 37.71
C GLU A 293 1.00 39.97 37.32
N ARG A 294 0.20 40.12 36.26
CA ARG A 294 -0.34 41.43 35.88
C ARG A 294 -1.34 41.96 36.89
N GLU A 295 -2.21 41.11 37.40
CA GLU A 295 -3.16 41.45 38.45
C GLU A 295 -2.43 41.90 39.73
N ARG A 296 -1.35 41.21 40.11
CA ARG A 296 -0.49 41.57 41.25
C ARG A 296 0.17 42.94 41.08
N LEU A 297 0.49 43.32 39.84
CA LEU A 297 1.02 44.64 39.48
C LEU A 297 -0.08 45.72 39.36
N GLY A 298 -1.34 45.40 39.66
CA GLY A 298 -2.48 46.32 39.53
C GLY A 298 -2.86 46.67 38.09
N ALA A 299 -2.33 45.91 37.12
CA ALA A 299 -2.58 46.11 35.70
C ALA A 299 -3.70 45.17 35.21
N THR A 300 -4.51 45.62 34.26
CA THR A 300 -5.49 44.75 33.61
C THR A 300 -4.79 43.68 32.76
N PRO A 301 -5.22 42.40 32.84
CA PRO A 301 -4.70 41.35 31.97
C PRO A 301 -4.88 41.69 30.50
N ASN A 302 -3.90 41.30 29.67
CA ASN A 302 -3.99 41.52 28.23
C ASN A 302 -5.14 40.66 27.65
N PRO A 303 -6.08 41.26 26.87
CA PRO A 303 -7.17 40.54 26.24
C PRO A 303 -6.73 39.29 25.46
N GLY A 304 -5.60 39.35 24.74
CA GLY A 304 -5.09 38.21 23.98
C GLY A 304 -4.61 37.04 24.85
N ILE A 305 -4.18 37.29 26.09
CA ILE A 305 -3.82 36.23 27.05
C ILE A 305 -5.09 35.58 27.60
N LEU A 306 -6.13 36.36 27.86
CA LEU A 306 -7.43 35.84 28.32
C LEU A 306 -8.09 34.99 27.23
N GLU A 307 -8.04 35.44 25.98
CA GLU A 307 -8.51 34.68 24.81
C GLU A 307 -7.71 33.39 24.63
N ALA A 308 -6.37 33.44 24.66
CA ALA A 308 -5.54 32.24 24.59
C ALA A 308 -5.82 31.25 25.74
N LEU A 309 -6.07 31.74 26.95
CA LEU A 309 -6.43 30.92 28.10
C LEU A 309 -7.80 30.25 27.91
N SER A 310 -8.79 30.98 27.38
CA SER A 310 -10.10 30.41 27.04
C SER A 310 -9.95 29.31 25.99
N ASN A 311 -9.28 29.60 24.87
CA ASN A 311 -9.06 28.64 23.79
C ASN A 311 -8.31 27.39 24.27
N THR A 312 -7.34 27.56 25.19
CA THR A 312 -6.61 26.43 25.78
C THR A 312 -7.52 25.56 26.64
N LYS A 313 -8.37 26.16 27.48
CA LYS A 313 -9.35 25.43 28.30
C LYS A 313 -10.36 24.66 27.46
N ASP A 314 -10.86 25.27 26.38
CA ASP A 314 -11.76 24.62 25.43
C ASP A 314 -11.06 23.43 24.75
N SER A 315 -9.81 23.61 24.30
CA SER A 315 -9.00 22.53 23.72
C SER A 315 -8.72 21.37 24.70
N ILE A 316 -8.54 21.67 25.99
CA ILE A 316 -8.42 20.65 27.05
C ILE A 316 -9.73 19.87 27.19
N GLN A 317 -10.88 20.55 27.23
CA GLN A 317 -12.18 19.86 27.30
C GLN A 317 -12.42 18.96 26.09
N GLU A 318 -12.14 19.43 24.88
CA GLU A 318 -12.21 18.62 23.66
C GLU A 318 -11.33 17.37 23.75
N ALA A 319 -10.09 17.52 24.22
CA ALA A 319 -9.16 16.41 24.38
C ALA A 319 -9.62 15.40 25.46
N LEU A 320 -10.25 15.86 26.54
CA LEU A 320 -10.83 14.99 27.57
C LEU A 320 -12.05 14.21 27.04
N LEU A 321 -12.91 14.86 26.26
CA LEU A 321 -14.02 14.19 25.58
C LEU A 321 -13.49 13.10 24.64
N LEU A 322 -12.47 13.45 23.84
CA LEU A 322 -11.79 12.50 22.96
C LEU A 322 -11.24 11.29 23.72
N ARG A 323 -10.60 11.54 24.88
CA ARG A 323 -10.06 10.47 25.72
C ARG A 323 -11.17 9.54 26.21
N SER A 324 -12.30 10.09 26.64
CA SER A 324 -13.44 9.30 27.12
C SER A 324 -14.01 8.36 26.06
N VAL A 325 -13.91 8.73 24.78
CA VAL A 325 -14.32 7.88 23.65
C VAL A 325 -13.33 6.73 23.46
N VAL A 326 -12.03 7.04 23.45
CA VAL A 326 -10.94 6.04 23.29
C VAL A 326 -10.92 5.03 24.43
N ASP A 327 -11.28 5.45 25.65
CA ASP A 327 -11.33 4.56 26.81
C ASP A 327 -12.44 3.49 26.70
N ARG A 328 -13.49 3.72 25.88
CA ARG A 328 -14.55 2.72 25.59
C ARG A 328 -14.13 1.66 24.57
N MET A 329 -12.97 1.84 23.94
CA MET A 329 -12.43 0.96 22.91
C MET A 329 -11.45 -0.08 23.51
N PRO A 330 -11.14 -1.18 22.81
CA PRO A 330 -11.70 -1.57 21.52
C PRO A 330 -13.03 -2.31 21.66
N PHE A 331 -13.86 -2.25 20.61
CA PHE A 331 -15.11 -2.98 20.51
C PHE A 331 -14.86 -4.39 19.98
N SER A 332 -15.39 -5.40 20.67
CA SER A 332 -15.41 -6.77 20.16
C SER A 332 -16.38 -6.89 19.00
N LEU A 333 -15.89 -7.24 17.80
CA LEU A 333 -16.71 -7.34 16.59
C LEU A 333 -17.30 -8.74 16.42
N GLY A 334 -16.46 -9.76 16.53
CA GLY A 334 -16.84 -11.10 16.12
C GLY A 334 -15.63 -12.02 15.96
N ASP A 335 -15.86 -13.15 15.31
CA ASP A 335 -14.85 -14.19 15.17
C ASP A 335 -14.60 -14.51 13.71
N VAL A 336 -13.33 -14.75 13.38
CA VAL A 336 -12.93 -15.27 12.08
C VAL A 336 -13.67 -16.59 11.85
N GLN A 337 -14.24 -16.78 10.66
CA GLN A 337 -14.93 -18.02 10.29
C GLN A 337 -14.22 -18.73 9.16
N PHE A 338 -14.01 -18.03 8.04
CA PHE A 338 -13.45 -18.59 6.82
C PHE A 338 -12.29 -17.74 6.36
N VAL A 339 -11.22 -18.40 5.93
CA VAL A 339 -10.02 -17.72 5.45
C VAL A 339 -9.40 -18.51 4.30
N SER A 340 -8.74 -17.79 3.41
CA SER A 340 -7.94 -18.34 2.31
C SER A 340 -6.73 -19.16 2.80
N GLY A 341 -6.05 -18.70 3.85
CA GLY A 341 -4.71 -19.19 4.18
C GLY A 341 -3.66 -18.56 3.26
N TYR A 342 -2.50 -19.18 3.12
CA TYR A 342 -1.49 -18.81 2.12
C TYR A 342 -1.80 -19.44 0.76
N GLU A 343 -3.03 -19.23 0.29
CA GLU A 343 -3.53 -19.80 -0.96
C GLU A 343 -2.93 -19.09 -2.18
N VAL A 344 -2.67 -19.88 -3.21
CA VAL A 344 -2.41 -19.44 -4.57
C VAL A 344 -3.39 -20.12 -5.49
N ARG A 345 -3.98 -19.34 -6.38
CA ARG A 345 -4.97 -19.80 -7.34
C ARG A 345 -4.75 -19.09 -8.66
N ASP A 346 -4.73 -19.84 -9.75
CA ASP A 346 -4.67 -19.31 -11.13
C ASP A 346 -3.55 -18.26 -11.30
N ASP A 347 -2.35 -18.58 -10.77
CA ASP A 347 -1.18 -17.69 -10.73
C ASP A 347 -1.40 -16.37 -9.96
N GLN A 348 -2.26 -16.37 -8.94
CA GLN A 348 -2.52 -15.21 -8.10
C GLN A 348 -2.50 -15.56 -6.62
N VAL A 349 -2.02 -14.63 -5.81
CA VAL A 349 -2.16 -14.71 -4.36
C VAL A 349 -3.60 -14.42 -3.96
N MET A 350 -4.19 -15.35 -3.22
CA MET A 350 -5.47 -15.12 -2.54
C MET A 350 -5.19 -14.78 -1.09
N ASP A 351 -5.70 -13.63 -0.65
CA ASP A 351 -5.53 -13.13 0.72
C ASP A 351 -6.82 -12.48 1.20
N TRP A 352 -7.76 -13.32 1.63
CA TRP A 352 -9.05 -12.90 2.19
C TRP A 352 -9.42 -13.67 3.45
N ALA A 353 -10.22 -13.03 4.29
CA ALA A 353 -10.81 -13.56 5.51
C ALA A 353 -12.22 -12.99 5.70
N LEU A 354 -13.16 -13.85 6.09
CA LEU A 354 -14.49 -13.49 6.54
C LEU A 354 -14.58 -13.60 8.07
N VAL A 355 -14.93 -12.48 8.69
CA VAL A 355 -15.20 -12.40 10.13
C VAL A 355 -16.71 -12.32 10.32
N GLN A 356 -17.28 -13.29 11.03
CA GLN A 356 -18.69 -13.27 11.37
C GLN A 356 -18.90 -12.41 12.61
N MET A 357 -19.87 -11.48 12.54
CA MET A 357 -20.20 -10.63 13.67
C MET A 357 -20.79 -11.45 14.81
N SER A 358 -20.46 -11.07 16.05
CA SER A 358 -21.10 -11.65 17.22
C SER A 358 -22.54 -11.15 17.35
N LYS A 359 -23.41 -11.94 18.00
CA LYS A 359 -24.80 -11.55 18.27
C LYS A 359 -24.94 -10.21 19.02
N ALA A 360 -23.94 -9.84 19.83
CA ALA A 360 -23.92 -8.58 20.55
C ALA A 360 -23.45 -7.41 19.68
N ALA A 361 -22.57 -7.66 18.71
CA ALA A 361 -21.99 -6.64 17.84
C ALA A 361 -22.87 -6.34 16.62
N GLU A 362 -23.53 -7.36 16.06
CA GLU A 362 -24.27 -7.24 14.81
C GLU A 362 -25.32 -6.12 14.84
N PRO A 363 -26.23 -6.01 15.84
CA PRO A 363 -27.24 -4.95 15.87
C PRO A 363 -26.66 -3.54 16.01
N ASN A 364 -25.46 -3.43 16.55
CA ASN A 364 -24.82 -2.15 16.85
C ASN A 364 -23.96 -1.66 15.68
N PHE A 365 -23.40 -2.57 14.89
CA PHE A 365 -22.32 -2.24 13.95
C PHE A 365 -22.60 -2.67 12.51
N PHE A 366 -23.31 -3.78 12.26
CA PHE A 366 -23.58 -4.24 10.89
C PHE A 366 -24.48 -3.25 10.16
N ARG A 367 -23.99 -2.71 9.04
CA ARG A 367 -24.68 -1.65 8.29
C ARG A 367 -24.23 -1.65 6.82
N PRO A 368 -24.96 -0.96 5.94
CA PRO A 368 -24.52 -0.78 4.56
C PRO A 368 -23.16 -0.08 4.48
N ASN A 369 -22.36 -0.47 3.49
CA ASN A 369 -21.14 0.25 3.18
C ASN A 369 -21.49 1.47 2.35
N PHE A 370 -20.75 2.56 2.50
CA PHE A 370 -20.98 3.79 1.76
C PHE A 370 -19.72 4.19 1.03
N MET A 371 -19.87 4.74 -0.17
CA MET A 371 -18.75 5.33 -0.91
C MET A 371 -18.16 6.46 -0.06
N PRO A 372 -16.84 6.48 0.21
CA PRO A 372 -16.24 7.57 0.95
C PRO A 372 -16.39 8.88 0.16
N SER A 373 -16.53 10.00 0.87
CA SER A 373 -16.52 11.31 0.23
C SER A 373 -15.20 11.51 -0.52
N VAL A 374 -15.26 11.62 -1.84
CA VAL A 374 -14.10 11.79 -2.70
C VAL A 374 -13.60 13.24 -2.60
N PRO A 375 -12.39 13.49 -2.06
CA PRO A 375 -11.85 14.85 -2.00
C PRO A 375 -11.64 15.42 -3.41
N LYS A 376 -11.64 16.75 -3.55
CA LYS A 376 -11.59 17.44 -4.85
C LYS A 376 -10.34 17.11 -5.66
N GLU A 377 -9.25 16.81 -4.98
CA GLU A 377 -7.96 16.41 -5.54
C GLU A 377 -7.95 14.96 -6.04
N TYR A 378 -8.98 14.17 -5.70
CA TYR A 378 -9.16 12.77 -6.08
C TYR A 378 -10.34 12.54 -7.06
N GLN A 379 -10.95 13.59 -7.62
CA GLN A 379 -12.07 13.48 -8.56
C GLN A 379 -11.66 13.04 -9.98
N PRO A 380 -12.24 11.96 -10.54
CA PRO A 380 -11.88 11.38 -11.85
C PRO A 380 -12.02 12.32 -13.05
N GLU A 381 -12.94 13.29 -13.00
CA GLU A 381 -13.16 14.31 -14.04
C GLU A 381 -11.87 15.06 -14.42
N LYS A 382 -10.89 15.10 -13.51
CA LYS A 382 -9.58 15.74 -13.73
C LYS A 382 -8.59 14.88 -14.54
N TRP A 383 -8.87 13.59 -14.73
CA TRP A 383 -7.95 12.63 -15.39
C TRP A 383 -8.58 11.83 -16.52
N SER A 384 -9.90 11.75 -16.57
CA SER A 384 -10.63 11.02 -17.59
C SER A 384 -11.71 11.94 -18.21
N PRO A 385 -11.34 12.87 -19.10
CA PRO A 385 -12.29 13.84 -19.70
C PRO A 385 -13.41 13.18 -20.51
N SER A 386 -13.24 11.89 -20.86
CA SER A 386 -14.18 11.08 -21.63
C SER A 386 -15.20 10.33 -20.77
N GLN A 387 -15.02 10.26 -19.45
CA GLN A 387 -15.97 9.63 -18.55
C GLN A 387 -16.92 10.69 -18.01
N ASN A 388 -18.09 10.76 -18.63
CA ASN A 388 -19.22 11.62 -18.27
C ASN A 388 -19.97 11.08 -17.04
N SER A 389 -19.24 10.50 -16.08
CA SER A 389 -19.80 9.84 -14.91
C SER A 389 -19.98 10.88 -13.82
N ALA A 390 -21.23 11.19 -13.49
CA ALA A 390 -21.55 11.81 -12.22
C ALA A 390 -20.92 10.93 -11.12
N ILE A 391 -19.83 11.39 -10.52
CA ILE A 391 -19.16 10.67 -9.43
C ILE A 391 -20.23 10.34 -8.41
N TRP A 392 -20.29 9.09 -8.00
CA TRP A 392 -21.27 8.69 -7.02
C TRP A 392 -20.96 9.38 -5.68
N LEU A 393 -21.75 10.41 -5.36
CA LEU A 393 -21.49 11.37 -4.27
C LEU A 393 -21.84 10.77 -2.91
N GLY A 394 -21.16 9.69 -2.50
CA GLY A 394 -20.98 9.27 -1.09
C GLY A 394 -22.22 9.10 -0.21
N LYS A 395 -23.44 9.13 -0.75
CA LYS A 395 -24.69 9.22 0.01
C LYS A 395 -25.55 7.97 -0.07
N GLU A 396 -25.34 7.15 -1.09
CA GLU A 396 -26.08 5.92 -1.26
C GLU A 396 -25.27 4.72 -0.71
N PRO A 397 -25.90 3.58 -0.41
CA PRO A 397 -25.22 2.35 -0.06
C PRO A 397 -24.56 1.63 -1.25
N LEU A 398 -23.33 1.14 -1.08
CA LEU A 398 -22.68 0.27 -2.07
C LEU A 398 -23.55 -0.98 -2.26
N SER A 399 -23.93 -1.28 -3.50
CA SER A 399 -24.93 -2.30 -3.80
C SER A 399 -24.41 -3.47 -4.63
N GLU A 400 -23.27 -3.32 -5.30
CA GLU A 400 -22.76 -4.32 -6.24
C GLU A 400 -21.25 -4.60 -6.12
N PHE A 401 -20.87 -5.80 -6.55
CA PHE A 401 -19.49 -6.20 -6.75
C PHE A 401 -19.15 -6.07 -8.24
N GLY A 402 -17.99 -5.48 -8.53
CA GLY A 402 -17.45 -5.30 -9.88
C GLY A 402 -16.15 -6.08 -10.08
N SER A 403 -15.46 -5.79 -11.18
CA SER A 403 -14.14 -6.35 -11.50
C SER A 403 -13.14 -5.23 -11.73
N LEU A 404 -11.86 -5.42 -11.38
CA LEU A 404 -10.78 -4.55 -11.82
C LEU A 404 -10.57 -4.67 -13.34
N GLN A 405 -10.59 -3.55 -14.06
CA GLN A 405 -10.32 -3.49 -15.50
C GLN A 405 -9.25 -2.44 -15.83
N ASP A 406 -8.56 -2.62 -16.95
CA ASP A 406 -7.55 -1.68 -17.46
C ASP A 406 -8.10 -0.25 -17.55
N GLY A 407 -7.36 0.71 -17.00
CA GLY A 407 -7.69 2.13 -17.09
C GLY A 407 -8.80 2.59 -16.13
N ASP A 408 -9.39 1.69 -15.36
CA ASP A 408 -10.41 2.04 -14.37
C ASP A 408 -9.84 2.99 -13.32
N TRP A 409 -10.54 4.10 -13.08
CA TRP A 409 -10.36 4.85 -11.86
C TRP A 409 -10.88 4.04 -10.68
N CYS A 410 -10.13 4.03 -9.59
CA CYS A 410 -10.55 3.40 -8.35
C CYS A 410 -10.06 4.18 -7.14
N CYS A 411 -10.79 4.04 -6.04
CA CYS A 411 -10.40 4.57 -4.74
C CYS A 411 -10.51 3.55 -3.63
N ARG A 412 -9.94 3.89 -2.48
CA ARG A 412 -10.12 3.14 -1.25
C ARG A 412 -10.09 4.08 -0.05
N LYS A 413 -10.70 3.65 1.04
CA LYS A 413 -10.48 4.20 2.38
C LYS A 413 -9.80 3.11 3.21
N GLY A 414 -8.63 3.42 3.77
CA GLY A 414 -7.87 2.48 4.59
C GLY A 414 -7.44 3.08 5.91
N ARG A 415 -7.11 2.20 6.85
CA ARG A 415 -6.67 2.51 8.21
C ARG A 415 -5.60 3.61 8.21
N THR A 416 -4.50 3.40 7.49
CA THR A 416 -3.30 4.23 7.59
C THR A 416 -3.30 5.45 6.68
N SER A 417 -3.77 5.31 5.45
CA SER A 417 -3.68 6.36 4.43
C SER A 417 -4.89 7.28 4.40
N GLY A 418 -5.97 6.93 5.12
CA GLY A 418 -7.28 7.51 4.84
C GLY A 418 -7.72 7.20 3.41
N PHE A 419 -8.20 8.23 2.71
CA PHE A 419 -8.64 8.14 1.32
C PHE A 419 -7.44 8.20 0.36
N THR A 420 -7.41 7.30 -0.63
CA THR A 420 -6.48 7.36 -1.76
C THR A 420 -7.18 6.92 -3.03
N ALA A 421 -6.80 7.48 -4.19
CA ALA A 421 -7.27 7.01 -5.49
C ALA A 421 -6.13 6.78 -6.49
N GLY A 422 -6.44 6.06 -7.55
CA GLY A 422 -5.50 5.68 -8.59
C GLY A 422 -6.21 5.11 -9.81
N VAL A 423 -5.41 4.63 -10.74
CA VAL A 423 -5.87 4.03 -11.99
C VAL A 423 -5.27 2.63 -12.11
N VAL A 424 -6.10 1.67 -12.48
CA VAL A 424 -5.67 0.29 -12.73
C VAL A 424 -4.75 0.27 -13.95
N ASN A 425 -3.54 -0.26 -13.78
CA ASN A 425 -2.60 -0.46 -14.88
C ASN A 425 -3.11 -1.55 -15.82
N GLY A 426 -2.87 -1.42 -17.12
CA GLY A 426 -3.36 -2.38 -18.11
C GLY A 426 -2.85 -3.81 -17.88
N PRO A 427 -1.54 -4.05 -17.92
CA PRO A 427 -0.99 -5.36 -17.62
C PRO A 427 -0.97 -5.65 -16.11
N LYS A 428 -1.19 -6.92 -15.77
CA LYS A 428 -0.86 -7.45 -14.44
C LYS A 428 0.67 -7.45 -14.25
N ALA A 429 1.12 -7.24 -13.03
CA ALA A 429 2.54 -7.34 -12.71
C ALA A 429 2.93 -8.79 -12.44
N TYR A 430 4.04 -9.23 -13.01
CA TYR A 430 4.71 -10.43 -12.53
C TYR A 430 5.31 -10.12 -11.15
N CYS A 431 4.91 -10.87 -10.14
CA CYS A 431 5.27 -10.65 -8.74
C CYS A 431 6.05 -11.84 -8.17
N LYS A 432 7.22 -11.56 -7.61
CA LYS A 432 8.03 -12.47 -6.79
C LYS A 432 7.99 -12.05 -5.32
N TRP A 433 7.00 -12.56 -4.60
CA TRP A 433 6.77 -12.20 -3.21
C TRP A 433 7.89 -12.70 -2.29
N LYS A 434 8.31 -11.85 -1.35
CA LYS A 434 9.25 -12.17 -0.28
C LYS A 434 8.58 -12.81 0.96
N GLY A 435 7.32 -13.22 0.82
CA GLY A 435 6.48 -13.76 1.89
C GLY A 435 6.89 -15.18 2.33
N PRO A 436 5.96 -16.00 2.85
CA PRO A 436 6.29 -17.34 3.32
C PRO A 436 6.98 -18.13 2.19
N LYS A 437 8.02 -18.91 2.51
CA LYS A 437 8.80 -19.66 1.49
C LYS A 437 7.92 -20.59 0.65
N VAL A 438 6.81 -21.03 1.23
CA VAL A 438 5.85 -21.94 0.65
C VAL A 438 4.46 -21.32 0.72
N ARG A 439 3.72 -21.44 -0.37
CA ARG A 439 2.28 -21.22 -0.44
C ARG A 439 1.60 -22.52 -0.85
N TYR A 440 0.27 -22.50 -0.94
CA TYR A 440 -0.50 -23.71 -1.12
C TYR A 440 -1.56 -23.55 -2.21
N THR A 441 -1.73 -24.58 -3.04
CA THR A 441 -2.88 -24.67 -3.94
C THR A 441 -4.18 -24.83 -3.13
N PRO A 442 -5.37 -24.69 -3.73
CA PRO A 442 -6.64 -24.88 -3.00
C PRO A 442 -6.80 -26.25 -2.33
N SER A 443 -6.12 -27.29 -2.86
CA SER A 443 -6.08 -28.65 -2.29
C SER A 443 -5.05 -28.81 -1.15
N GLY A 444 -4.25 -27.79 -0.88
CA GLY A 444 -3.19 -27.79 0.14
C GLY A 444 -1.89 -28.42 -0.35
N GLN A 445 -1.64 -28.50 -1.66
CA GLN A 445 -0.32 -28.90 -2.17
C GLN A 445 0.66 -27.74 -2.04
N GLU A 446 1.87 -28.04 -1.60
CA GLU A 446 2.93 -27.05 -1.42
C GLU A 446 3.42 -26.52 -2.76
N VAL A 447 3.57 -25.20 -2.84
CA VAL A 447 4.14 -24.49 -3.96
C VAL A 447 5.26 -23.61 -3.41
N GLU A 448 6.46 -23.91 -3.85
CA GLU A 448 7.66 -23.16 -3.50
C GLU A 448 7.62 -21.77 -4.14
N MET A 449 7.78 -20.72 -3.35
CA MET A 449 7.67 -19.33 -3.84
C MET A 449 8.79 -18.92 -4.79
N HIS A 450 9.91 -19.64 -4.79
CA HIS A 450 10.99 -19.38 -5.73
C HIS A 450 10.64 -19.83 -7.16
N ASP A 451 9.77 -20.82 -7.27
CA ASP A 451 9.24 -21.36 -8.53
C ASP A 451 7.90 -20.73 -8.91
N LEU A 452 7.17 -20.17 -7.94
CA LEU A 452 5.88 -19.57 -8.18
C LEU A 452 5.97 -18.28 -8.99
N GLU A 453 5.15 -18.24 -10.03
CA GLU A 453 4.90 -17.08 -10.86
C GLU A 453 3.53 -16.53 -10.49
N THR A 454 3.46 -15.28 -10.03
CA THR A 454 2.16 -14.64 -9.75
C THR A 454 1.95 -13.41 -10.60
N GLN A 455 0.70 -13.14 -10.95
CA GLN A 455 0.27 -12.03 -11.76
C GLN A 455 -0.84 -11.24 -11.05
N GLU A 456 -0.49 -10.06 -10.57
CA GLU A 456 -1.36 -9.26 -9.71
C GLU A 456 -1.82 -7.99 -10.42
N PHE A 457 -3.05 -7.54 -10.15
CA PHE A 457 -3.48 -6.23 -10.63
C PHE A 457 -2.68 -5.14 -9.92
N VAL A 458 -2.21 -4.17 -10.70
CA VAL A 458 -1.48 -3.00 -10.20
C VAL A 458 -2.36 -1.78 -10.28
N ILE A 459 -2.41 -1.00 -9.21
CA ILE A 459 -3.09 0.29 -9.19
C ILE A 459 -2.03 1.37 -8.97
N VAL A 460 -1.97 2.33 -9.89
CA VAL A 460 -1.05 3.46 -9.84
C VAL A 460 -1.77 4.66 -9.21
N GLY A 461 -1.26 5.14 -8.08
CA GLY A 461 -1.82 6.26 -7.32
C GLY A 461 -1.74 7.57 -8.11
N LYS A 462 -2.80 8.38 -8.01
CA LYS A 462 -2.95 9.62 -8.80
C LYS A 462 -3.68 10.69 -7.99
N THR A 463 -3.19 11.93 -8.04
CA THR A 463 -3.85 13.12 -7.47
C THR A 463 -3.76 14.37 -8.35
N ALA A 464 -4.64 15.33 -8.09
CA ALA A 464 -4.76 16.54 -8.90
C ALA A 464 -3.59 17.47 -8.59
N GLY A 465 -2.77 17.75 -9.61
CA GLY A 465 -1.65 18.69 -9.49
C GLY A 465 -0.38 18.12 -8.88
N GLY A 466 -0.33 16.80 -8.59
CA GLY A 466 0.84 16.10 -8.08
C GLY A 466 1.09 14.79 -8.82
N ASN A 467 2.37 14.45 -9.01
CA ASN A 467 2.82 13.20 -9.63
C ASN A 467 3.17 12.10 -8.60
N GLU A 468 3.00 12.36 -7.29
CA GLU A 468 3.70 11.62 -6.23
C GLU A 468 2.81 11.25 -5.03
N GLU A 469 1.60 10.73 -5.24
CA GLU A 469 0.78 10.26 -4.12
C GLU A 469 0.60 8.74 -4.09
N ARG A 470 0.94 8.15 -2.95
CA ARG A 470 0.99 6.71 -2.79
C ARG A 470 -0.42 6.14 -2.81
N PHE A 471 -0.69 5.18 -3.70
CA PHE A 471 -1.96 4.46 -3.66
C PHE A 471 -2.10 3.64 -2.37
N CYS A 472 -1.01 3.17 -1.76
CA CYS A 472 -1.05 2.48 -0.48
C CYS A 472 0.19 2.71 0.37
N ILE A 473 0.02 2.55 1.68
CA ILE A 473 1.08 2.53 2.69
C ILE A 473 0.82 1.36 3.65
N GLY A 474 1.83 0.99 4.43
CA GLY A 474 1.72 -0.06 5.45
C GLY A 474 0.47 0.11 6.33
N GLY A 475 -0.32 -0.94 6.50
CA GLY A 475 -1.59 -1.00 7.21
C GLY A 475 -2.86 -0.85 6.35
N GLY A 476 -2.72 -0.61 5.03
CA GLY A 476 -3.86 -0.55 4.10
C GLY A 476 -4.44 -1.91 3.67
N SER A 477 -3.78 -3.02 3.98
CA SER A 477 -4.28 -4.35 3.60
C SER A 477 -5.65 -4.63 4.21
N GLY A 478 -6.53 -5.25 3.43
CA GLY A 478 -7.92 -5.45 3.79
C GLY A 478 -8.87 -4.40 3.23
N SER A 479 -8.39 -3.25 2.74
CA SER A 479 -9.27 -2.24 2.12
C SER A 479 -9.98 -2.78 0.87
N PHE A 480 -11.28 -2.51 0.77
CA PHE A 480 -11.98 -2.59 -0.51
C PHE A 480 -11.43 -1.55 -1.50
N VAL A 481 -11.31 -1.97 -2.75
CA VAL A 481 -11.05 -1.12 -3.91
C VAL A 481 -12.38 -0.86 -4.60
N LEU A 482 -12.75 0.41 -4.70
CA LEU A 482 -14.06 0.86 -5.18
C LEU A 482 -13.91 1.50 -6.56
N GLY A 483 -14.85 1.24 -7.46
CA GLY A 483 -14.96 1.94 -8.74
C GLY A 483 -15.63 3.31 -8.61
N GLU A 484 -15.76 4.00 -9.76
CA GLU A 484 -16.38 5.33 -9.83
C GLU A 484 -17.88 5.35 -9.50
N SER A 485 -18.58 4.22 -9.70
CA SER A 485 -20.03 4.10 -9.47
C SER A 485 -20.37 3.46 -8.12
N GLY A 486 -19.36 3.20 -7.27
CA GLY A 486 -19.55 2.55 -5.97
C GLY A 486 -19.52 1.02 -6.01
N GLU A 487 -19.18 0.41 -7.15
CA GLU A 487 -18.95 -1.02 -7.25
C GLU A 487 -17.69 -1.44 -6.48
N VAL A 488 -17.76 -2.51 -5.68
CA VAL A 488 -16.57 -3.07 -5.01
C VAL A 488 -15.81 -3.94 -6.01
N LYS A 489 -14.71 -3.42 -6.56
CA LYS A 489 -13.93 -4.07 -7.65
C LYS A 489 -12.85 -5.02 -7.15
N GLY A 490 -12.30 -4.81 -5.97
CA GLY A 490 -11.23 -5.67 -5.46
C GLY A 490 -10.95 -5.55 -3.97
N LEU A 491 -9.95 -6.31 -3.52
CA LEU A 491 -9.43 -6.33 -2.17
C LEU A 491 -7.92 -6.07 -2.20
N LEU A 492 -7.46 -5.03 -1.50
CA LEU A 492 -6.06 -4.64 -1.49
C LEU A 492 -5.21 -5.64 -0.69
N CYS A 493 -4.27 -6.30 -1.35
CA CYS A 493 -3.44 -7.36 -0.77
C CYS A 493 -2.00 -6.94 -0.49
N GLY A 494 -1.45 -6.01 -1.26
CA GLY A 494 -0.07 -5.57 -1.08
C GLY A 494 0.23 -4.25 -1.78
N GLY A 495 1.52 -3.95 -1.85
CA GLY A 495 2.03 -2.79 -2.57
C GLY A 495 3.54 -2.81 -2.63
N MET A 496 4.10 -1.82 -3.32
CA MET A 496 5.54 -1.59 -3.35
C MET A 496 5.93 -0.69 -2.19
N GLU A 497 6.63 -1.25 -1.20
CA GLU A 497 7.10 -0.52 -0.02
C GLU A 497 8.47 0.11 -0.29
N LYS A 498 8.44 1.39 -0.65
CA LYS A 498 9.55 2.35 -0.53
C LYS A 498 8.98 3.75 -0.71
N ASP A 499 9.64 4.75 -0.14
CA ASP A 499 9.09 6.08 0.09
C ASP A 499 8.45 6.83 -1.10
N LYS A 500 8.55 6.34 -2.33
CA LYS A 500 8.24 7.10 -3.54
C LYS A 500 7.52 6.30 -4.65
N TRP A 501 7.16 5.04 -4.42
CA TRP A 501 6.41 4.27 -5.42
C TRP A 501 4.91 4.31 -5.12
N ASN A 502 4.11 4.69 -6.11
CA ASN A 502 2.67 4.88 -5.95
C ASN A 502 1.86 3.63 -6.29
N LEU A 503 2.35 2.42 -5.97
CA LEU A 503 1.75 1.17 -6.47
C LEU A 503 1.03 0.38 -5.38
N GLY A 504 -0.24 0.05 -5.62
CA GLY A 504 -0.97 -0.97 -4.88
C GLY A 504 -1.15 -2.25 -5.68
N LEU A 505 -1.21 -3.38 -4.98
CA LEU A 505 -1.52 -4.70 -5.53
C LEU A 505 -2.85 -5.17 -4.97
N ALA A 506 -3.77 -5.61 -5.82
CA ALA A 506 -5.10 -6.03 -5.43
C ALA A 506 -5.55 -7.30 -6.14
N SER A 507 -6.36 -8.10 -5.45
CA SER A 507 -7.13 -9.19 -6.05
C SER A 507 -8.46 -8.63 -6.56
N SER A 508 -8.92 -9.06 -7.74
CA SER A 508 -10.24 -8.68 -8.25
C SER A 508 -11.33 -9.37 -7.42
N MET A 509 -12.48 -8.73 -7.20
CA MET A 509 -13.56 -9.35 -6.43
C MET A 509 -14.10 -10.65 -7.02
N PRO A 510 -14.18 -10.85 -8.35
CA PRO A 510 -14.54 -12.15 -8.92
C PRO A 510 -13.58 -13.27 -8.49
N ASP A 511 -12.28 -12.99 -8.41
CA ASP A 511 -11.27 -13.97 -7.99
C ASP A 511 -11.43 -14.31 -6.49
N VAL A 512 -11.64 -13.29 -5.66
CA VAL A 512 -11.92 -13.44 -4.22
C VAL A 512 -13.20 -14.26 -4.00
N MET A 513 -14.29 -13.92 -4.69
CA MET A 513 -15.56 -14.63 -4.59
C MET A 513 -15.45 -16.07 -5.09
N ALA A 514 -14.70 -16.32 -6.16
CA ALA A 514 -14.46 -17.66 -6.66
C ALA A 514 -13.65 -18.50 -5.66
N SER A 515 -12.66 -17.91 -4.98
CA SER A 515 -11.91 -18.58 -3.90
C SER A 515 -12.80 -18.87 -2.70
N ILE A 516 -13.67 -17.93 -2.28
CA ILE A 516 -14.69 -18.16 -1.24
C ILE A 516 -15.61 -19.32 -1.63
N GLN A 517 -16.18 -19.29 -2.83
CA GLN A 517 -17.10 -20.33 -3.30
C GLN A 517 -16.43 -21.71 -3.31
N GLN A 518 -15.19 -21.80 -3.77
CA GLN A 518 -14.43 -23.04 -3.75
C GLN A 518 -14.17 -23.55 -2.33
N LYS A 519 -13.81 -22.67 -1.39
CA LYS A 519 -13.59 -23.06 0.02
C LYS A 519 -14.87 -23.50 0.71
N MET A 520 -15.96 -22.81 0.46
CA MET A 520 -17.24 -23.10 1.08
C MET A 520 -17.86 -24.39 0.53
N GLY A 521 -17.70 -24.64 -0.78
CA GLY A 521 -18.44 -25.68 -1.50
C GLY A 521 -19.92 -25.35 -1.65
N GLY A 522 -20.63 -26.09 -2.50
CA GLY A 522 -22.08 -25.94 -2.66
C GLY A 522 -22.52 -24.59 -3.24
N SER A 523 -23.78 -24.21 -2.94
CA SER A 523 -24.37 -22.93 -3.36
C SER A 523 -23.98 -21.82 -2.39
N VAL A 524 -23.25 -20.82 -2.89
CA VAL A 524 -22.67 -19.73 -2.10
C VAL A 524 -22.97 -18.42 -2.80
N THR A 525 -23.48 -17.45 -2.05
CA THR A 525 -23.64 -16.07 -2.52
C THR A 525 -23.05 -15.11 -1.50
N LEU A 526 -22.38 -14.08 -2.01
CA LEU A 526 -21.87 -12.97 -1.24
C LEU A 526 -22.58 -11.70 -1.71
N SER A 527 -23.15 -10.93 -0.79
CA SER A 527 -23.84 -9.67 -1.09
C SER A 527 -23.41 -8.56 -0.13
N LEU A 528 -23.57 -7.32 -0.59
CA LEU A 528 -23.42 -6.14 0.26
C LEU A 528 -24.70 -5.92 1.08
N PRO A 529 -24.60 -5.39 2.31
CA PRO A 529 -25.78 -5.03 3.09
C PRO A 529 -26.48 -3.84 2.43
N THR A 530 -27.80 -3.95 2.27
CA THR A 530 -28.68 -2.90 1.72
C THR A 530 -29.29 -2.05 2.80
#